data_AF-A0AA35JCU5-F1
#
_entry.id   AF-A0AA35JCU5-F1
#
_cell.length_a   1.000
_cell.length_b   1.000
_cell.length_c   1.000
_cell.angle_alpha   90.00
_cell.angle_beta   90.00
_cell.angle_gamma   90.00
#
_symmetry.space_group_name_H-M   'P 1'
#
loop_
_entity.id
_entity.type
_entity.pdbx_description
1 polymer ?
#
loop_
_entity_poly.entity_id
_entity_poly.type
_entity_poly.pdbx_seq_one_letter_code
_entity_poly.pdbx_strand_id
1 'polypeptide(L)'
;MMQFERDKEEGNELYKQGLYRDAIGCYDRLIAAQPQNPVGHSNKAMALIKLGEHAQAIEACQQGLQLAASPQHAALRAKLLYRLQLAQAAVAPLRIPVVEVDELPAGFDRS
;
A
#
# COMPACT_ATOMS: atom_id res chain seq x y z
N MET A 1 -24.21 -4.01 1.26
CA MET A 1 -23.58 -2.98 0.40
C MET A 1 -23.45 -1.61 1.07
N MET A 2 -24.39 -1.16 1.92
CA MET A 2 -24.31 0.18 2.55
C MET A 2 -23.15 0.41 3.53
N GLN A 3 -22.59 -0.65 4.13
CA GLN A 3 -21.49 -0.51 5.10
C GLN A 3 -20.16 -0.21 4.41
N PHE A 4 -19.88 -0.85 3.28
CA PHE A 4 -18.66 -0.61 2.48
C PHE A 4 -18.57 0.83 1.98
N GLU A 5 -19.67 1.36 1.43
CA GLU A 5 -19.69 2.74 0.96
C GLU A 5 -19.54 3.74 2.11
N ARG A 6 -20.14 3.45 3.27
CA ARG A 6 -19.96 4.25 4.48
C ARG A 6 -18.52 4.25 4.98
N ASP A 7 -17.90 3.08 5.13
CA ASP A 7 -16.50 2.99 5.58
C ASP A 7 -15.53 3.69 4.60
N LYS A 8 -15.88 3.70 3.29
CA LYS A 8 -15.12 4.44 2.27
C LYS A 8 -15.30 5.94 2.41
N GLU A 9 -16.53 6.42 2.59
CA GLU A 9 -16.81 7.84 2.80
C GLU A 9 -16.18 8.35 4.10
N GLU A 10 -16.37 7.63 5.20
CA GLU A 10 -15.77 7.93 6.50
C GLU A 10 -14.24 7.96 6.41
N GLY A 11 -13.62 6.95 5.79
CA GLY A 11 -12.17 6.94 5.57
C GLY A 11 -11.69 8.14 4.75
N ASN A 12 -12.46 8.58 3.74
CA ASN A 12 -12.13 9.76 2.94
C ASN A 12 -12.31 11.07 3.73
N GLU A 13 -13.30 11.15 4.61
CA GLU A 13 -13.49 12.30 5.49
C GLU A 13 -12.35 12.41 6.51
N LEU A 14 -11.98 11.29 7.14
CA LEU A 14 -10.82 11.22 8.04
C LEU A 14 -9.53 11.60 7.32
N TYR A 15 -9.34 11.13 6.09
CA TYR A 15 -8.20 11.52 5.25
C TYR A 15 -8.17 13.03 4.99
N LYS A 16 -9.32 13.65 4.70
CA LYS A 16 -9.41 15.12 4.51
C LYS A 16 -9.14 15.90 5.80
N GLN A 17 -9.49 15.33 6.95
CA GLN A 17 -9.21 15.89 8.27
C GLN A 17 -7.74 15.71 8.70
N GLY A 18 -6.94 14.97 7.94
CA GLY A 18 -5.55 14.65 8.29
C GLY A 18 -5.39 13.52 9.29
N LEU A 19 -6.49 12.85 9.66
CA LEU A 19 -6.51 11.68 10.54
C LEU A 19 -6.19 10.42 9.74
N TYR A 20 -4.96 10.34 9.23
CA TYR A 20 -4.54 9.28 8.32
C TYR A 20 -4.51 7.89 8.98
N ARG A 21 -4.18 7.80 10.28
CA ARG A 21 -4.17 6.52 11.01
C ARG A 21 -5.58 5.94 11.14
N ASP A 22 -6.56 6.77 11.49
CA ASP A 22 -7.95 6.34 11.60
C ASP A 22 -8.53 5.98 10.23
N ALA A 23 -8.18 6.76 9.19
CA ALA A 23 -8.53 6.46 7.81
C ALA A 23 -7.99 5.08 7.35
N ILE A 24 -6.77 4.72 7.74
CA ILE A 24 -6.21 3.38 7.47
C ILE A 24 -7.07 2.29 8.12
N GLY A 25 -7.53 2.50 9.35
CA GLY A 25 -8.46 1.57 10.01
C GLY A 25 -9.76 1.35 9.22
N CYS A 26 -10.33 2.43 8.67
CA CYS A 26 -11.49 2.32 7.79
C CYS A 26 -11.16 1.57 6.50
N TYR A 27 -10.02 1.85 5.87
CA TYR A 27 -9.58 1.17 4.66
C TYR A 27 -9.25 -0.32 4.89
N ASP A 28 -8.76 -0.69 6.07
CA ASP A 28 -8.55 -2.08 6.45
C ASP A 28 -9.87 -2.84 6.59
N ARG A 29 -10.92 -2.18 7.12
CA ARG A 29 -12.28 -2.74 7.10
C ARG A 29 -12.80 -2.91 5.67
N LEU A 30 -12.50 -1.98 4.75
CA LEU A 30 -12.86 -2.14 3.33
C LEU A 30 -12.17 -3.33 2.69
N ILE A 31 -10.87 -3.53 2.99
CA ILE A 31 -10.10 -4.66 2.49
C ILE A 31 -10.65 -5.97 3.08
N ALA A 32 -10.99 -6.01 4.37
CA ALA A 32 -11.59 -7.19 4.99
C ALA A 32 -12.97 -7.52 4.39
N ALA A 33 -13.77 -6.50 4.08
CA ALA A 33 -15.09 -6.67 3.47
C ALA A 33 -15.01 -7.09 1.99
N GLN A 34 -14.03 -6.57 1.26
CA GLN A 34 -13.81 -6.87 -0.15
C GLN A 34 -12.31 -7.05 -0.45
N PRO A 35 -11.75 -8.23 -0.14
CA PRO A 35 -10.31 -8.48 -0.31
C PRO A 35 -9.88 -8.48 -1.77
N GLN A 36 -10.83 -8.68 -2.69
CA GLN A 36 -10.59 -8.63 -4.14
C GLN A 36 -10.67 -7.21 -4.72
N ASN A 37 -11.04 -6.21 -3.91
CA ASN A 37 -11.21 -4.84 -4.39
C ASN A 37 -9.92 -4.02 -4.19
N PRO A 38 -9.23 -3.63 -5.27
CA PRO A 38 -7.99 -2.86 -5.18
C PRO A 38 -8.17 -1.42 -4.64
N VAL A 39 -9.41 -0.92 -4.51
CA VAL A 39 -9.68 0.46 -4.05
C VAL A 39 -9.20 0.67 -2.61
N GLY A 40 -9.43 -0.30 -1.72
CA GLY A 40 -9.00 -0.21 -0.31
C GLY A 40 -7.49 -0.05 -0.20
N HIS A 41 -6.74 -0.89 -0.92
CA HIS A 41 -5.27 -0.82 -0.99
C HIS A 41 -4.76 0.51 -1.54
N SER A 42 -5.41 1.03 -2.58
CA SER A 42 -5.08 2.34 -3.17
C SER A 42 -5.22 3.49 -2.17
N ASN A 43 -6.29 3.50 -1.39
CA ASN A 43 -6.57 4.56 -0.43
C ASN A 43 -5.68 4.42 0.82
N LYS A 44 -5.48 3.20 1.30
CA LYS A 44 -4.52 2.87 2.37
C LYS A 44 -3.11 3.34 2.01
N ALA A 45 -2.63 3.03 0.80
CA ALA A 45 -1.32 3.48 0.35
C ALA A 45 -1.17 5.00 0.34
N MET A 46 -2.23 5.72 -0.03
CA MET A 46 -2.22 7.18 -0.02
C MET A 46 -2.13 7.76 1.40
N ALA A 47 -2.89 7.21 2.34
CA ALA A 47 -2.82 7.59 3.75
C ALA A 47 -1.44 7.29 4.37
N LEU A 48 -0.86 6.12 4.05
CA LEU A 48 0.49 5.74 4.50
C LEU A 48 1.58 6.68 3.96
N ILE A 49 1.49 7.07 2.68
CA ILE A 49 2.41 8.08 2.11
C ILE A 49 2.32 9.41 2.87
N LYS A 50 1.11 9.82 3.26
CA LYS A 50 0.91 11.05 4.04
C LYS A 50 1.45 10.96 5.47
N LEU A 51 1.51 9.77 6.05
CA LEU A 51 2.15 9.51 7.34
C LEU A 51 3.67 9.40 7.27
N GLY A 52 4.26 9.31 6.06
CA GLY A 52 5.69 9.03 5.88
C GLY A 52 6.04 7.54 5.98
N GLU A 53 5.04 6.67 6.13
CA GLU A 53 5.20 5.20 6.23
C GLU A 53 5.39 4.60 4.83
N HIS A 54 6.46 5.01 4.14
CA HIS A 54 6.68 4.71 2.74
C HIS A 54 6.91 3.21 2.46
N ALA A 55 7.52 2.48 3.40
CA ALA A 55 7.71 1.03 3.27
C ALA A 55 6.37 0.28 3.24
N GLN A 56 5.47 0.58 4.17
CA GLN A 56 4.13 -0.02 4.21
C GLN A 56 3.28 0.44 3.01
N ALA A 57 3.45 1.69 2.55
CA ALA A 57 2.78 2.17 1.36
C ALA A 57 3.17 1.39 0.10
N ILE A 58 4.45 1.02 -0.03
CA ILE A 58 4.95 0.19 -1.13
C ILE A 58 4.27 -1.18 -1.12
N GLU A 59 4.22 -1.84 0.04
CA GLU A 59 3.55 -3.14 0.18
C GLU A 59 2.06 -3.07 -0.17
N ALA A 60 1.35 -2.06 0.36
CA ALA A 60 -0.05 -1.83 0.05
C ALA A 60 -0.28 -1.59 -1.46
N CYS A 61 0.62 -0.83 -2.11
CA CYS A 61 0.55 -0.64 -3.56
C CYS A 61 0.78 -1.93 -4.33
N GLN A 62 1.76 -2.75 -3.94
CA GLN A 62 2.06 -4.03 -4.58
C GLN A 62 0.89 -4.99 -4.49
N GLN A 63 0.27 -5.12 -3.32
CA GLN A 63 -0.95 -5.92 -3.12
C GLN A 63 -2.10 -5.41 -4.01
N GLY A 64 -2.34 -4.10 -4.02
CA GLY A 64 -3.36 -3.49 -4.87
C GLY A 64 -3.12 -3.74 -6.36
N LEU A 65 -1.86 -3.74 -6.82
CA LEU A 65 -1.50 -4.00 -8.22
C LEU A 65 -1.70 -5.47 -8.63
N GLN A 66 -1.48 -6.41 -7.71
CA GLN A 66 -1.80 -7.83 -7.93
C GLN A 66 -3.31 -8.02 -8.15
N LEU A 67 -4.13 -7.32 -7.36
CA LEU A 67 -5.60 -7.37 -7.47
C LEU A 67 -6.13 -6.59 -8.69
N ALA A 68 -5.47 -5.50 -9.07
CA ALA A 68 -5.79 -4.70 -10.25
C ALA A 68 -5.19 -5.27 -11.55
N ALA A 69 -4.99 -6.60 -11.64
CA ALA A 69 -4.53 -7.27 -12.86
C ALA A 69 -5.57 -7.24 -13.99
N SER A 70 -6.86 -7.15 -13.64
CA SER A 70 -7.95 -7.06 -14.60
C SER A 70 -8.00 -5.70 -15.29
N PRO A 71 -8.27 -5.64 -16.62
CA PRO A 71 -8.29 -4.40 -17.39
C PRO A 71 -9.35 -3.40 -16.93
N GLN A 72 -10.41 -3.86 -16.24
CA GLN A 72 -11.44 -3.00 -15.64
C GLN A 72 -10.87 -2.06 -14.56
N HIS A 73 -9.73 -2.41 -13.97
CA HIS A 73 -9.05 -1.62 -12.94
C HIS A 73 -7.88 -0.79 -13.49
N ALA A 74 -7.76 -0.61 -14.81
CA ALA A 74 -6.64 0.10 -15.43
C ALA A 74 -6.41 1.52 -14.85
N ALA A 75 -7.47 2.29 -14.64
CA ALA A 75 -7.37 3.62 -14.05
C ALA A 75 -6.85 3.59 -12.60
N LEU A 76 -7.22 2.57 -11.83
CA LEU A 76 -6.75 2.41 -10.46
C LEU A 76 -5.32 1.88 -10.40
N ARG A 77 -4.96 0.98 -11.31
CA ARG A 77 -3.59 0.50 -11.52
C ARG A 77 -2.65 1.67 -11.77
N ALA A 78 -3.03 2.62 -12.62
CA ALA A 78 -2.24 3.83 -12.85
C ALA A 78 -2.02 4.65 -11.56
N LYS A 79 -3.07 4.83 -10.74
CA LYS A 79 -2.94 5.52 -9.44
C LYS A 79 -2.05 4.78 -8.46
N LEU A 80 -2.14 3.45 -8.41
CA LEU A 80 -1.29 2.60 -7.57
C LEU A 80 0.18 2.67 -8.01
N LEU A 81 0.45 2.63 -9.31
CA LEU A 81 1.81 2.79 -9.86
C LEU A 81 2.41 4.16 -9.52
N TYR A 82 1.62 5.23 -9.68
CA TYR A 82 2.05 6.58 -9.32
C TYR A 82 2.41 6.69 -7.84
N ARG A 83 1.57 6.15 -6.94
CA ARG A 83 1.82 6.14 -5.51
C ARG A 83 3.00 5.25 -5.12
N LEU A 84 3.15 4.10 -5.77
CA LEU A 84 4.28 3.21 -5.58
C LEU A 84 5.59 3.92 -5.92
N GLN A 85 5.65 4.60 -7.07
CA GLN A 85 6.82 5.35 -7.50
C GLN A 85 7.14 6.51 -6.55
N LEU A 86 6.11 7.22 -6.08
CA LEU A 86 6.26 8.28 -5.08
C LEU A 86 6.84 7.75 -3.76
N ALA A 87 6.30 6.62 -3.27
CA ALA A 87 6.80 5.99 -2.06
C ALA A 87 8.23 5.47 -2.25
N GLN A 88 8.52 4.79 -3.36
CA GLN A 88 9.86 4.28 -3.69
C GLN A 88 10.89 5.40 -3.79
N ALA A 89 10.56 6.54 -4.42
CA ALA A 89 11.45 7.68 -4.49
C ALA A 89 11.82 8.21 -3.09
N ALA A 90 10.89 8.14 -2.14
CA ALA A 90 11.15 8.53 -0.75
C ALA A 90 12.02 7.53 0.02
N VAL A 91 12.02 6.23 -0.34
CA VAL A 91 12.85 5.19 0.32
C VAL A 91 14.15 4.86 -0.44
N ALA A 92 14.29 5.29 -1.70
CA ALA A 92 15.45 5.00 -2.56
C ALA A 92 16.82 5.35 -1.94
N PRO A 93 17.01 6.43 -1.16
CA PRO A 93 18.30 6.67 -0.50
C PRO A 93 18.56 5.78 0.75
N LEU A 94 17.63 4.92 1.17
CA LEU A 94 17.72 4.16 2.45
C LEU A 94 17.64 2.63 2.32
N ARG A 95 17.49 2.07 1.11
CA ARG A 95 17.37 0.61 0.94
C ARG A 95 18.67 -0.04 0.50
N ILE A 96 19.61 -0.16 1.44
CA ILE A 96 20.42 -1.40 1.47
C ILE A 96 19.60 -2.34 2.35
N PRO A 97 18.94 -3.37 1.81
CA PRO A 97 18.40 -4.40 2.67
C PRO A 97 19.62 -5.10 3.29
N VAL A 98 19.93 -4.76 4.54
CA VAL A 98 20.74 -5.65 5.38
C VAL A 98 19.84 -6.84 5.60
N VAL A 99 19.93 -7.81 4.70
CA VAL A 99 19.47 -9.14 4.99
C VAL A 99 20.45 -9.63 6.05
N GLU A 100 20.05 -9.58 7.32
CA GLU A 100 20.65 -10.42 8.35
C GLU A 100 20.34 -11.86 7.95
N VAL A 101 21.14 -12.37 7.02
CA VAL A 101 21.25 -13.79 6.77
C VAL A 101 22.00 -14.36 7.99
N ASP A 102 21.27 -14.91 8.94
CA ASP A 102 21.85 -15.69 10.05
C ASP A 102 22.59 -16.94 9.50
N GLU A 103 22.34 -17.29 8.22
CA GLU A 103 23.07 -18.30 7.46
C GLU A 103 23.43 -17.79 6.06
N LEU A 104 24.73 -17.65 5.80
CA LEU A 104 25.26 -17.36 4.47
C LEU A 104 24.74 -18.40 3.46
N PRO A 105 24.17 -18.00 2.30
CA PRO A 105 23.79 -18.97 1.28
C PRO A 105 25.04 -19.73 0.81
N ALA A 106 24.97 -21.07 0.86
CA ALA A 106 26.04 -21.98 0.45
C ALA A 106 26.46 -21.68 -0.99
N GLY A 107 27.62 -21.05 -1.16
CA GLY A 107 28.13 -20.63 -2.47
C GLY A 107 29.19 -19.51 -2.46
N PHE A 108 29.37 -18.80 -1.34
CA PHE A 108 30.50 -17.87 -1.19
C PHE A 108 31.70 -18.59 -0.56
N ASP A 109 32.36 -19.45 -1.35
CA ASP A 109 33.68 -19.96 -0.99
C ASP A 109 34.72 -18.89 -1.32
N ARG A 110 35.48 -18.46 -0.31
CA ARG A 110 36.63 -17.56 -0.49
C ARG A 110 37.80 -18.42 -0.94
N SER A 111 37.93 -18.60 -2.27
CA SER A 111 39.20 -18.97 -2.89
C SER A 111 40.07 -17.74 -3.08
#